data_AF-A0A1S4CJF5-F1
#
_entry.id   AF-A0A1S4CJF5-F1
#
_cell.length_a   1.000
_cell.length_b   1.000
_cell.length_c   1.000
_cell.angle_alpha   90.00
_cell.angle_beta   90.00
_cell.angle_gamma   90.00
#
_symmetry.space_group_name_H-M   'P 1'
#
loop_
_entity.id
_entity.type
_entity.pdbx_description
1 polymer ?
#
loop_
_entity_poly.entity_id
_entity_poly.type
_entity_poly.pdbx_seq_one_letter_code
_entity_poly.pdbx_strand_id
1 'polypeptide(L)'
;MRTVPIRRTTKEDLIRERRFNASYAGGIFHFALGQTLNDLDSEILGAGTTSSIYNPKVLSNQCSASVVKVQNGRDQIQVGWRVDPILYGDTRTRFFSLFKACTTQFFNTRCPRFVIVNTQIPLDTVYLTSTPGHIFDQTFFIQRDLKNGRWWLRVGRDFKQICFWPPELFTGLKGFASQAAWVGEAFSSVPTFPPMGSGHFPGLVNTNKDAYCIRV
;
A
#
# COMPACT_ATOMS: atom_id res chain seq x y z
N MET A 1 30.64 -3.55 -3.94
CA MET A 1 29.61 -2.74 -3.24
C MET A 1 28.38 -2.64 -4.13
N ARG A 2 27.20 -3.04 -3.65
CA ARG A 2 25.94 -2.81 -4.38
C ARG A 2 25.19 -1.66 -3.70
N THR A 3 24.87 -0.61 -4.43
CA THR A 3 24.10 0.54 -3.93
C THR A 3 22.60 0.28 -4.11
N VAL A 4 21.78 0.82 -3.20
CA VAL A 4 20.32 0.75 -3.30
C VAL A 4 19.82 1.94 -4.11
N PRO A 5 19.01 1.74 -5.16
CA PRO A 5 18.41 2.83 -5.90
C PRO A 5 17.36 3.52 -5.02
N ILE A 6 17.61 4.77 -4.66
CA ILE A 6 16.65 5.65 -4.00
C ILE A 6 16.24 6.71 -5.03
N ARG A 7 14.93 6.83 -5.27
CA ARG A 7 14.42 7.88 -6.14
C ARG A 7 14.75 9.24 -5.52
N ARG A 8 15.42 10.11 -6.28
CA ARG A 8 15.72 11.48 -5.85
C ARG A 8 14.41 12.26 -5.71
N THR A 9 14.18 12.84 -4.54
CA THR A 9 13.03 13.70 -4.26
C THR A 9 13.25 15.09 -4.88
N THR A 10 12.30 15.56 -5.69
CA THR A 10 12.32 16.94 -6.23
C THR A 10 11.50 17.91 -5.37
N LYS A 11 11.60 19.22 -5.63
CA LYS A 11 10.75 20.23 -4.98
C LYS A 11 9.27 19.98 -5.26
N GLU A 12 8.95 19.60 -6.49
CA GLU A 12 7.59 19.28 -6.94
C GLU A 12 7.04 18.04 -6.21
N ASP A 13 7.89 17.04 -5.92
CA ASP A 13 7.50 15.89 -5.11
C ASP A 13 7.08 16.30 -3.69
N LEU A 14 7.83 17.21 -3.05
CA LEU A 14 7.50 17.73 -1.72
C LEU A 14 6.22 18.58 -1.73
N ILE A 15 5.99 19.36 -2.79
CA ILE A 15 4.75 20.12 -2.96
C ILE A 15 3.55 19.18 -3.12
N ARG A 16 3.69 18.13 -3.95
CA ARG A 16 2.66 17.10 -4.13
C ARG A 16 2.35 16.37 -2.83
N GLU A 17 3.35 16.08 -2.01
CA GLU A 17 3.14 15.46 -0.69
C GLU A 17 2.35 16.34 0.27
N ARG A 18 2.65 17.64 0.31
CA ARG A 18 1.85 18.58 1.12
C ARG A 18 0.41 18.65 0.63
N ARG A 19 0.20 18.67 -0.69
CA ARG A 19 -1.14 18.62 -1.29
C ARG A 19 -1.86 17.32 -0.95
N PHE A 20 -1.16 16.19 -1.04
CA PHE A 20 -1.66 14.88 -0.63
C PHE A 20 -2.18 14.91 0.81
N ASN A 21 -1.37 15.38 1.76
CA ASN A 21 -1.79 15.48 3.17
C ASN A 21 -3.03 16.38 3.36
N ALA A 22 -3.08 17.52 2.66
CA ALA A 22 -4.22 18.45 2.75
C ALA A 22 -5.49 17.87 2.10
N SER A 23 -5.39 17.30 0.90
CA SER A 23 -6.51 16.69 0.19
C SER A 23 -7.08 15.50 0.95
N TYR A 24 -6.21 14.63 1.47
CA TYR A 24 -6.62 13.42 2.18
C TYR A 24 -7.28 13.72 3.53
N ALA A 25 -6.99 14.89 4.12
CA ALA A 25 -7.65 15.34 5.35
C ALA A 25 -9.10 15.81 5.13
N GLY A 26 -9.45 16.28 3.93
CA GLY A 26 -10.77 16.84 3.62
C GLY A 26 -11.61 16.06 2.60
N GLY A 27 -11.04 15.02 2.00
CA GLY A 27 -11.76 14.17 1.03
C GLY A 27 -12.44 12.96 1.66
N ILE A 28 -13.09 12.17 0.81
CA ILE A 28 -13.87 11.00 1.21
C ILE A 28 -13.21 9.75 0.64
N PHE A 29 -13.26 8.67 1.42
CA PHE A 29 -12.82 7.35 1.00
C PHE A 29 -14.00 6.37 0.95
N HIS A 30 -14.04 5.58 -0.10
CA HIS A 30 -14.80 4.34 -0.17
C HIS A 30 -13.86 3.15 -0.09
N PHE A 31 -14.34 2.08 0.54
CA PHE A 31 -13.55 0.89 0.81
C PHE A 31 -14.31 -0.38 0.38
N ALA A 32 -13.58 -1.32 -0.21
CA ALA A 32 -13.95 -2.74 -0.26
C ALA A 32 -13.02 -3.50 0.68
N LEU A 33 -13.54 -4.00 1.80
CA LEU A 33 -12.74 -4.38 2.97
C LEU A 33 -13.00 -5.81 3.43
N GLY A 34 -11.94 -6.59 3.57
CA GLY A 34 -11.90 -7.80 4.41
C GLY A 34 -10.89 -7.58 5.54
N GLN A 35 -11.25 -7.88 6.79
CA GLN A 35 -10.37 -7.66 7.94
C GLN A 35 -10.59 -8.69 9.05
N THR A 36 -9.57 -8.88 9.87
CA THR A 36 -9.71 -9.62 11.14
C THR A 36 -10.46 -8.76 12.16
N LEU A 37 -10.95 -9.39 13.24
CA LEU A 37 -11.40 -8.65 14.41
C LEU A 37 -10.25 -7.79 14.93
N ASN A 38 -10.58 -6.59 15.41
CA ASN A 38 -9.62 -5.73 16.08
C ASN A 38 -9.64 -6.07 17.57
N ASP A 39 -8.73 -6.93 17.96
CA ASP A 39 -8.61 -7.44 19.32
C ASP A 39 -7.20 -7.12 19.83
N LEU A 40 -7.12 -6.39 20.94
CA LEU A 40 -5.85 -5.93 21.50
C LEU A 40 -5.00 -7.08 22.06
N ASP A 41 -5.62 -8.22 22.35
CA ASP A 41 -4.94 -9.43 22.81
C ASP A 41 -4.47 -10.31 21.64
N SER A 42 -4.87 -9.99 20.41
CA SER A 42 -4.41 -10.71 19.22
C SER A 42 -2.95 -10.40 18.90
N GLU A 43 -2.16 -11.46 18.69
CA GLU A 43 -0.75 -11.37 18.32
C GLU A 43 -0.54 -11.68 16.83
N ILE A 44 -0.94 -10.75 15.95
CA ILE A 44 -0.78 -10.94 14.51
C ILE A 44 0.66 -10.62 14.09
N LEU A 45 1.32 -11.63 13.52
CA LEU A 45 2.70 -11.55 13.02
C LEU A 45 2.83 -10.88 11.66
N GLY A 46 1.73 -10.68 10.94
CA GLY A 46 1.77 -10.14 9.59
C GLY A 46 0.50 -10.36 8.80
N ALA A 47 0.55 -9.93 7.55
CA ALA A 47 -0.51 -10.14 6.57
C ALA A 47 0.11 -10.25 5.18
N GLY A 48 -0.40 -11.20 4.39
CA GLY A 48 -0.02 -11.43 3.00
C GLY A 48 -1.21 -11.27 2.07
N THR A 49 -0.99 -10.70 0.89
CA THR A 49 -2.00 -10.65 -0.18
C THR A 49 -1.38 -10.90 -1.54
N THR A 50 -2.08 -11.60 -2.42
CA THR A 50 -1.87 -11.51 -3.87
C THR A 50 -2.99 -10.67 -4.46
N SER A 51 -2.63 -9.56 -5.09
CA SER A 51 -3.58 -8.61 -5.68
C SER A 51 -3.38 -8.52 -7.19
N SER A 52 -4.47 -8.62 -7.94
CA SER A 52 -4.46 -8.28 -9.37
C SER A 52 -4.20 -6.78 -9.54
N ILE A 53 -3.30 -6.43 -10.47
CA ILE A 53 -2.89 -5.05 -10.69
C ILE A 53 -3.71 -4.46 -11.84
N TYR A 54 -4.40 -3.36 -11.59
CA TYR A 54 -5.19 -2.64 -12.60
C TYR A 54 -4.80 -1.16 -12.67
N ASN A 55 -5.23 -0.48 -13.73
CA ASN A 55 -5.11 0.98 -13.86
C ASN A 55 -6.49 1.63 -14.03
N PRO A 56 -7.27 1.75 -12.93
CA PRO A 56 -8.55 2.44 -12.97
C PRO A 56 -8.39 3.90 -13.42
N LYS A 57 -9.36 4.40 -14.18
CA LYS A 57 -9.38 5.80 -14.63
C LYS A 57 -9.64 6.73 -13.46
N VAL A 58 -8.64 7.50 -13.06
CA VAL A 58 -8.71 8.47 -11.97
C VAL A 58 -8.55 9.91 -12.50
N LEU A 59 -9.23 10.87 -11.89
CA LEU A 59 -9.02 12.30 -12.11
C LEU A 59 -7.87 12.83 -11.24
N SER A 60 -7.44 14.08 -11.47
CA SER A 60 -6.29 14.70 -10.78
C SER A 60 -6.45 14.83 -9.26
N ASN A 61 -7.66 14.68 -8.75
CA ASN A 61 -8.07 14.86 -7.36
C ASN A 61 -8.72 13.59 -6.76
N GLN A 62 -8.45 12.45 -7.41
CA GLN A 62 -8.92 11.12 -7.04
C GLN A 62 -7.75 10.15 -6.92
N CYS A 63 -7.96 9.03 -6.23
CA CYS A 63 -7.01 7.94 -6.18
C CYS A 63 -7.74 6.60 -6.08
N SER A 64 -7.16 5.54 -6.62
CA SER A 64 -7.59 4.18 -6.33
C SER A 64 -6.40 3.29 -5.98
N ALA A 65 -6.58 2.38 -5.03
CA ALA A 65 -5.54 1.51 -4.53
C ALA A 65 -6.05 0.11 -4.16
N SER A 66 -5.10 -0.83 -4.07
CA SER A 66 -5.28 -2.14 -3.44
C SER A 66 -4.17 -2.33 -2.42
N VAL A 67 -4.54 -2.71 -1.21
CA VAL A 67 -3.69 -2.61 -0.03
C VAL A 67 -3.84 -3.83 0.88
N VAL A 68 -2.71 -4.35 1.37
CA VAL A 68 -2.66 -5.14 2.60
C VAL A 68 -2.16 -4.26 3.74
N LYS A 69 -2.79 -4.40 4.89
CA LYS A 69 -2.60 -3.55 6.06
C LYS A 69 -2.42 -4.39 7.32
N VAL A 70 -1.52 -3.95 8.20
CA VAL A 70 -1.50 -4.34 9.62
C VAL A 70 -1.59 -3.09 10.50
N GLN A 71 -2.21 -3.21 11.66
CA GLN A 71 -2.34 -2.10 12.60
C GLN A 71 -2.30 -2.54 14.07
N ASN A 72 -1.89 -1.62 14.93
CA ASN A 72 -2.08 -1.69 16.37
C ASN A 72 -2.25 -0.26 16.92
N GLY A 73 -3.40 0.04 17.49
CA GLY A 73 -3.73 1.38 17.97
C GLY A 73 -3.67 2.42 16.85
N ARG A 74 -2.80 3.43 17.00
CA ARG A 74 -2.60 4.51 16.00
C ARG A 74 -1.57 4.17 14.93
N ASP A 75 -0.87 3.06 15.11
CA ASP A 75 0.19 2.65 14.20
C ASP A 75 -0.34 1.71 13.13
N GLN A 76 0.17 1.90 11.93
CA GLN A 76 -0.30 1.18 10.76
C GLN A 76 0.82 1.04 9.72
N ILE A 77 0.88 -0.11 9.07
CA ILE A 77 1.68 -0.32 7.85
C ILE A 77 0.71 -0.74 6.75
N GLN A 78 0.85 -0.12 5.58
CA GLN A 78 0.10 -0.38 4.36
C GLN A 78 1.06 -0.63 3.20
N VAL A 79 0.73 -1.62 2.38
CA VAL A 79 1.54 -1.99 1.22
C VAL A 79 0.61 -2.42 0.11
N GLY A 80 0.92 -2.02 -1.12
CA GLY A 80 0.26 -2.56 -2.30
C GLY A 80 0.52 -1.72 -3.54
N TRP A 81 -0.50 -1.55 -4.38
CA TRP A 81 -0.41 -0.69 -5.56
C TRP A 81 -1.46 0.43 -5.50
N ARG A 82 -1.15 1.58 -6.13
CA ARG A 82 -2.08 2.70 -6.25
C ARG A 82 -1.92 3.46 -7.55
N VAL A 83 -3.00 4.11 -7.98
CA VAL A 83 -3.03 5.14 -9.02
C VAL A 83 -3.41 6.45 -8.34
N ASP A 84 -2.46 7.38 -8.28
CA ASP A 84 -2.62 8.60 -7.48
C ASP A 84 -1.93 9.82 -8.14
N PRO A 85 -2.67 10.58 -8.95
CA PRO A 85 -2.15 11.79 -9.58
C PRO A 85 -1.84 12.91 -8.60
N ILE A 86 -2.46 12.94 -7.41
CA ILE A 86 -2.17 13.94 -6.39
C ILE A 86 -0.72 13.76 -5.92
N LEU A 87 -0.33 12.52 -5.72
CA LEU A 87 0.99 12.15 -5.19
C LEU A 87 2.07 12.07 -6.26
N TYR A 88 1.73 11.57 -7.44
CA TYR A 88 2.70 11.27 -8.51
C TYR A 88 2.69 12.27 -9.67
N GLY A 89 1.61 13.02 -9.86
CA GLY A 89 1.41 13.87 -11.04
C GLY A 89 1.15 13.09 -12.33
N ASP A 90 0.95 11.77 -12.25
CA ASP A 90 0.56 10.90 -13.37
C ASP A 90 -0.48 9.86 -12.93
N THR A 91 -1.04 9.14 -13.89
CA THR A 91 -2.07 8.11 -13.70
C THR A 91 -1.49 6.71 -13.87
N ARG A 92 -0.20 6.50 -13.53
CA ARG A 92 0.42 5.17 -13.63
C ARG A 92 0.19 4.39 -12.34
N THR A 93 -0.12 3.11 -12.46
CA THR A 93 -0.19 2.20 -11.31
C THR A 93 1.21 1.94 -10.76
N ARG A 94 1.39 2.21 -9.47
CA ARG A 94 2.70 2.12 -8.81
C ARG A 94 2.66 1.30 -7.54
N PHE A 95 3.74 0.57 -7.32
CA PHE A 95 4.05 -0.03 -6.02
C PHE A 95 4.26 1.06 -4.97
N PHE A 96 3.62 0.89 -3.81
CA PHE A 96 3.82 1.79 -2.69
C PHE A 96 3.82 1.06 -1.34
N SER A 97 4.36 1.77 -0.37
CA SER A 97 4.23 1.53 1.05
C SER A 97 3.88 2.84 1.75
N LEU A 98 2.95 2.79 2.69
CA LEU A 98 2.64 3.88 3.60
C LEU A 98 2.70 3.33 5.01
N PHE A 99 3.25 4.08 5.94
CA PHE A 99 3.11 3.73 7.34
C PHE A 99 2.81 4.95 8.18
N LYS A 100 2.09 4.72 9.27
CA LYS A 100 1.71 5.70 10.27
C LYS A 100 2.29 5.27 11.60
N ALA A 101 2.97 6.20 12.24
CA ALA A 101 3.48 6.08 13.59
C ALA A 101 2.88 7.22 14.44
N CYS A 102 1.97 6.88 15.34
CA CYS A 102 1.19 7.81 16.15
C CYS A 102 0.45 8.86 15.30
N THR A 103 0.93 10.10 15.26
CA THR A 103 0.34 11.21 14.49
C THR A 103 1.02 11.46 13.15
N THR A 104 2.17 10.82 12.88
CA THR A 104 2.95 11.07 11.68
C THR A 104 2.74 9.94 10.68
N GLN A 105 2.50 10.31 9.42
CA GLN A 105 2.46 9.38 8.30
C GLN A 105 3.61 9.62 7.35
N PHE A 106 4.13 8.55 6.77
CA PHE A 106 5.21 8.61 5.81
C PHE A 106 4.90 7.76 4.60
N PHE A 107 5.26 8.30 3.43
CA PHE A 107 5.06 7.64 2.15
C PHE A 107 6.40 7.19 1.55
N ASN A 108 6.46 5.93 1.12
CA ASN A 108 7.63 5.32 0.48
C ASN A 108 8.94 5.69 1.15
N THR A 109 9.87 6.26 0.37
CA THR A 109 11.23 6.53 0.82
C THR A 109 11.41 7.83 1.57
N ARG A 110 10.32 8.52 1.90
CA ARG A 110 10.34 9.85 2.48
C ARG A 110 10.45 9.84 4.01
N CYS A 111 10.40 8.67 4.63
CA CYS A 111 10.75 8.56 6.04
C CYS A 111 12.28 8.54 6.23
N PRO A 112 12.84 9.44 7.05
CA PRO A 112 14.18 9.24 7.56
C PRO A 112 14.10 8.19 8.68
N ARG A 113 14.32 6.89 8.38
CA ARG A 113 14.67 5.78 9.32
C ARG A 113 14.21 4.38 8.91
N PHE A 114 13.34 4.23 7.92
CA PHE A 114 13.12 2.90 7.32
C PHE A 114 14.35 2.50 6.48
N VAL A 115 14.60 1.20 6.32
CA VAL A 115 15.82 0.69 5.68
C VAL A 115 15.45 -0.14 4.46
N ILE A 116 15.86 0.31 3.28
CA ILE A 116 15.75 -0.48 2.04
C ILE A 116 16.94 -1.42 1.96
N VAL A 117 16.68 -2.69 1.67
CA VAL A 117 17.71 -3.72 1.50
C VAL A 117 17.80 -4.24 0.06
N ASN A 118 16.73 -4.07 -0.72
CA ASN A 118 16.67 -4.57 -2.08
C ASN A 118 17.18 -3.53 -3.08
N THR A 119 18.05 -3.97 -3.99
CA THR A 119 18.65 -3.11 -5.02
C THR A 119 17.95 -3.22 -6.38
N GLN A 120 17.01 -4.16 -6.53
CA GLN A 120 16.38 -4.53 -7.81
C GLN A 120 14.93 -4.06 -7.92
N ILE A 121 14.19 -4.04 -6.82
CA ILE A 121 12.77 -3.68 -6.78
C ILE A 121 12.60 -2.40 -5.98
N PRO A 122 12.60 -1.22 -6.63
CA PRO A 122 12.40 0.03 -5.94
C PRO A 122 10.93 0.23 -5.55
N LEU A 123 10.69 0.90 -4.43
CA LEU A 123 9.40 1.56 -4.19
C LEU A 123 9.13 2.59 -5.31
N ASP A 124 7.87 2.88 -5.62
CA ASP A 124 7.44 3.64 -6.82
C ASP A 124 7.59 2.93 -8.17
N THR A 125 7.96 1.65 -8.20
CA THR A 125 7.97 0.86 -9.45
C THR A 125 6.62 0.97 -10.15
N VAL A 126 6.65 1.33 -11.43
CA VAL A 126 5.46 1.33 -12.29
C VAL A 126 5.17 -0.11 -12.70
N TYR A 127 3.95 -0.55 -12.48
CA TYR A 127 3.53 -1.89 -12.87
C TYR A 127 2.97 -1.93 -14.30
N LEU A 128 3.12 -3.08 -14.94
CA LEU A 128 2.22 -3.50 -16.01
C LEU A 128 0.85 -3.80 -15.40
N THR A 129 -0.21 -3.51 -16.15
CA THR A 129 -1.57 -3.58 -15.63
C THR A 129 -2.41 -4.58 -16.42
N SER A 130 -3.28 -5.26 -15.69
CA SER A 130 -4.18 -6.27 -16.22
C SER A 130 -5.18 -5.69 -17.20
N THR A 131 -5.59 -6.52 -18.16
CA THR A 131 -6.76 -6.32 -19.01
C THR A 131 -7.62 -7.57 -18.93
N PRO A 132 -8.92 -7.50 -19.29
CA PRO A 132 -9.75 -8.70 -19.35
C PRO A 132 -9.09 -9.82 -20.16
N GLY A 133 -8.89 -10.98 -19.55
CA GLY A 133 -8.23 -12.14 -20.15
C GLY A 133 -6.69 -12.18 -20.04
N HIS A 134 -6.06 -11.11 -19.53
CA HIS A 134 -4.62 -11.05 -19.32
C HIS A 134 -4.29 -10.38 -17.98
N ILE A 135 -4.03 -11.21 -16.96
CA ILE A 135 -3.91 -10.78 -15.57
C ILE A 135 -2.45 -10.67 -15.15
N PHE A 136 -2.09 -9.49 -14.65
CA PHE A 136 -0.89 -9.28 -13.87
C PHE A 136 -1.28 -9.23 -12.39
N ASP A 137 -0.60 -10.01 -11.56
CA ASP A 137 -0.75 -10.00 -10.11
C ASP A 137 0.57 -9.75 -9.42
N GLN A 138 0.48 -9.30 -8.17
CA GLN A 138 1.63 -9.14 -7.31
C GLN A 138 1.30 -9.54 -5.89
N THR A 139 2.19 -10.34 -5.30
CA THR A 139 2.14 -10.72 -3.90
C THR A 139 2.90 -9.73 -3.04
N PHE A 140 2.28 -9.28 -1.94
CA PHE A 140 2.82 -8.37 -0.93
C PHE A 140 2.68 -8.99 0.45
N PHE A 141 3.71 -8.85 1.29
CA PHE A 141 3.68 -9.27 2.68
C PHE A 141 4.20 -8.17 3.59
N ILE A 142 3.51 -8.01 4.71
CA ILE A 142 4.00 -7.31 5.90
C ILE A 142 4.22 -8.37 6.96
N GLN A 143 5.46 -8.51 7.46
CA GLN A 143 5.80 -9.58 8.39
C GLN A 143 6.74 -9.09 9.50
N ARG A 144 6.39 -9.35 10.75
CA ARG A 144 7.25 -9.15 11.90
C ARG A 144 8.28 -10.27 12.01
N ASP A 145 9.55 -9.90 12.17
CA ASP A 145 10.62 -10.83 12.54
C ASP A 145 10.64 -11.03 14.06
N LEU A 146 10.44 -12.27 14.50
CA LEU A 146 10.39 -12.64 15.91
C LEU A 146 11.73 -12.44 16.64
N LYS A 147 12.87 -12.45 15.93
CA LYS A 147 14.19 -12.37 16.56
C LYS A 147 14.57 -10.93 16.94
N ASN A 148 14.19 -9.96 16.11
CA ASN A 148 14.63 -8.57 16.25
C ASN A 148 13.48 -7.56 16.27
N GLY A 149 12.23 -8.01 16.12
CA GLY A 149 11.05 -7.16 16.13
C GLY A 149 10.93 -6.20 14.95
N ARG A 150 11.65 -6.41 13.85
CA ARG A 150 11.53 -5.56 12.66
C ARG A 150 10.32 -5.99 11.84
N TRP A 151 9.57 -5.02 11.33
CA TRP A 151 8.52 -5.26 10.35
C TRP A 151 9.12 -5.21 8.96
N TRP A 152 8.99 -6.29 8.21
CA TRP A 152 9.50 -6.46 6.86
C TRP A 152 8.41 -6.27 5.82
N LEU A 153 8.74 -5.52 4.78
CA LEU A 153 8.04 -5.55 3.50
C LEU A 153 8.71 -6.59 2.60
N ARG A 154 7.94 -7.59 2.18
CA ARG A 154 8.36 -8.57 1.18
C ARG A 154 7.43 -8.57 -0.01
N VAL A 155 7.99 -8.87 -1.19
CA VAL A 155 7.26 -8.86 -2.46
C VAL A 155 7.60 -10.10 -3.26
N GLY A 156 6.60 -10.61 -3.98
CA GLY A 156 6.74 -11.78 -4.85
C GLY A 156 6.50 -13.09 -4.13
N ARG A 157 6.29 -14.14 -4.93
CA ARG A 157 6.04 -15.51 -4.43
C ARG A 157 7.26 -16.10 -3.72
N ASP A 158 8.44 -15.56 -3.98
CA ASP A 158 9.71 -15.91 -3.37
C ASP A 158 10.09 -15.04 -2.15
N PHE A 159 9.13 -14.24 -1.63
CA PHE A 159 9.28 -13.50 -0.37
C PHE A 159 10.51 -12.57 -0.33
N LYS A 160 10.88 -11.96 -1.47
CA LYS A 160 12.02 -11.04 -1.56
C LYS A 160 11.86 -9.90 -0.56
N GLN A 161 12.84 -9.74 0.32
CA GLN A 161 12.91 -8.61 1.24
C GLN A 161 13.13 -7.33 0.44
N ILE A 162 12.29 -6.32 0.67
CA ILE A 162 12.38 -5.00 0.04
C ILE A 162 12.97 -4.00 1.01
N CYS A 163 12.31 -3.84 2.15
CA CYS A 163 12.71 -2.95 3.23
C CYS A 163 12.18 -3.43 4.57
N PHE A 164 12.61 -2.78 5.65
CA PHE A 164 12.03 -2.97 6.97
C PHE A 164 11.85 -1.66 7.73
N TRP A 165 10.91 -1.70 8.66
CA TRP A 165 10.67 -0.67 9.67
C TRP A 165 11.17 -1.16 11.02
N PRO A 166 12.15 -0.47 11.64
CA PRO A 166 12.55 -0.74 13.01
C PRO A 166 11.40 -0.57 14.00
N PRO A 167 11.30 -1.42 15.05
CA PRO A 167 10.23 -1.32 16.04
C PRO A 167 10.22 0.02 16.80
N GLU A 168 11.35 0.70 16.89
CA GLU A 168 11.50 2.01 17.55
C GLU A 168 10.74 3.13 16.83
N LEU A 169 10.29 2.90 15.58
CA LEU A 169 9.42 3.83 14.88
C LEU A 169 8.00 3.85 15.43
N PHE A 170 7.60 2.81 16.15
CA PHE A 170 6.21 2.56 16.52
C PHE A 170 6.01 2.60 18.03
N THR A 171 4.77 2.87 18.44
CA THR A 171 4.27 2.68 19.80
C THR A 171 3.54 1.35 19.93
N GLY A 172 2.44 1.15 19.19
CA GLY A 172 1.65 -0.08 19.17
C GLY A 172 2.31 -1.18 18.37
N LEU A 173 2.75 -0.87 17.14
CA LEU A 173 3.47 -1.83 16.29
C LEU A 173 4.92 -2.06 16.74
N LYS A 174 5.33 -1.55 17.91
CA LYS A 174 6.57 -2.00 18.56
C LYS A 174 6.50 -3.49 18.90
N GLY A 175 5.29 -3.97 19.23
CA GLY A 175 4.95 -5.38 19.42
C GLY A 175 4.27 -5.99 18.19
N PHE A 176 3.22 -6.78 18.44
CA PHE A 176 2.41 -7.43 17.39
C PHE A 176 1.31 -6.51 16.85
N ALA A 177 0.74 -6.88 15.71
CA ALA A 177 -0.46 -6.21 15.20
C ALA A 177 -1.71 -6.77 15.90
N SER A 178 -2.70 -5.92 16.15
CA SER A 178 -4.03 -6.30 16.69
C SER A 178 -5.05 -6.57 15.57
N GLN A 179 -4.77 -6.10 14.34
CA GLN A 179 -5.61 -6.35 13.18
C GLN A 179 -4.80 -6.44 11.88
N ALA A 180 -5.25 -7.32 10.98
CA ALA A 180 -4.86 -7.34 9.57
C ALA A 180 -6.07 -7.05 8.66
N ALA A 181 -5.83 -6.38 7.53
CA ALA A 181 -6.87 -6.05 6.57
C ALA A 181 -6.38 -6.11 5.11
N TRP A 182 -7.31 -6.40 4.21
CA TRP A 182 -7.18 -6.44 2.76
C TRP A 182 -8.22 -5.49 2.16
N VAL A 183 -7.75 -4.46 1.46
CA VAL A 183 -8.56 -3.28 1.18
C VAL A 183 -8.41 -2.85 -0.28
N GLY A 184 -9.54 -2.68 -0.98
CA GLY A 184 -9.64 -1.81 -2.14
C GLY A 184 -10.04 -0.41 -1.68
N GLU A 185 -9.31 0.61 -2.10
CA GLU A 185 -9.56 2.01 -1.71
C GLU A 185 -9.92 2.85 -2.95
N ALA A 186 -10.90 3.73 -2.80
CA ALA A 186 -11.18 4.82 -3.73
C ALA A 186 -11.30 6.13 -2.94
N PHE A 187 -10.51 7.12 -3.32
CA PHE A 187 -10.51 8.44 -2.72
C PHE A 187 -11.01 9.48 -3.71
N SER A 188 -11.73 10.49 -3.20
CA SER A 188 -12.03 11.70 -3.96
C SER A 188 -12.17 12.92 -3.07
N SER A 189 -11.68 14.06 -3.55
CA SER A 189 -11.95 15.39 -2.96
C SER A 189 -13.09 16.14 -3.67
N VAL A 190 -13.83 15.49 -4.57
CA VAL A 190 -15.03 16.03 -5.24
C VAL A 190 -16.17 14.99 -5.19
N PRO A 191 -17.42 15.36 -5.48
CA PRO A 191 -18.58 14.44 -5.35
C PRO A 191 -18.61 13.24 -6.32
N THR A 192 -17.59 13.02 -7.15
CA THR A 192 -17.46 11.85 -8.03
C THR A 192 -16.31 10.98 -7.57
N PHE A 193 -16.44 9.66 -7.65
CA PHE A 193 -15.41 8.70 -7.22
C PHE A 193 -14.82 7.95 -8.39
N PRO A 194 -13.53 7.58 -8.33
CA PRO A 194 -12.94 6.71 -9.33
C PRO A 194 -13.47 5.26 -9.16
N PRO A 195 -13.41 4.44 -10.22
CA PRO A 195 -13.58 3.01 -10.10
C PRO A 195 -12.51 2.40 -9.18
N MET A 196 -12.85 1.31 -8.51
CA MET A 196 -11.90 0.44 -7.81
C MET A 196 -11.58 -0.79 -8.65
N GLY A 197 -10.39 -1.37 -8.44
CA GLY A 197 -10.00 -2.61 -9.10
C GLY A 197 -10.03 -2.50 -10.63
N SER A 198 -10.78 -3.37 -11.30
CA SER A 198 -10.90 -3.39 -12.75
C SER A 198 -11.89 -2.37 -13.30
N GLY A 199 -12.62 -1.66 -12.45
CA GLY A 199 -13.70 -0.74 -12.82
C GLY A 199 -14.95 -1.41 -13.38
N HIS A 200 -15.01 -2.74 -13.36
CA HIS A 200 -16.19 -3.51 -13.71
C HIS A 200 -16.92 -3.94 -12.44
N PHE A 201 -18.24 -3.78 -12.41
CA PHE A 201 -19.05 -4.37 -11.36
C PHE A 201 -19.20 -5.88 -11.63
N PRO A 202 -18.91 -6.74 -10.64
CA PRO A 202 -19.04 -8.19 -10.82
C PRO A 202 -20.52 -8.56 -10.91
N GLY A 203 -20.94 -9.15 -12.03
CA GLY A 203 -22.25 -9.80 -12.16
C GLY A 203 -22.18 -11.25 -11.69
N LEU A 204 -21.28 -12.02 -12.30
CA LEU A 204 -20.82 -13.33 -11.83
C LEU A 204 -19.30 -13.25 -11.67
N VAL A 205 -18.78 -13.73 -10.53
CA VAL A 205 -17.36 -13.64 -10.21
C VAL A 205 -16.52 -14.35 -11.28
N ASN A 206 -15.63 -13.61 -11.93
CA ASN A 206 -14.70 -14.09 -12.92
C ASN A 206 -13.35 -13.35 -12.78
N THR A 207 -12.35 -14.00 -12.20
CA THR A 207 -11.02 -13.41 -11.94
C THR A 207 -10.22 -13.06 -13.20
N ASN A 208 -10.69 -13.45 -14.38
CA ASN A 208 -10.13 -12.96 -15.66
C ASN A 208 -10.67 -11.57 -16.05
N LYS A 209 -11.63 -11.01 -15.29
CA LYS A 209 -12.23 -9.69 -15.55
C LYS A 209 -12.34 -8.85 -14.27
N ASP A 210 -12.68 -9.51 -13.17
CA ASP A 210 -12.87 -8.89 -11.87
C ASP A 210 -11.52 -8.75 -11.17
N ALA A 211 -11.33 -7.61 -10.52
CA ALA A 211 -10.19 -7.45 -9.63
C ALA A 211 -10.37 -8.28 -8.36
N TYR A 212 -9.26 -8.79 -7.84
CA TYR A 212 -9.25 -9.61 -6.64
C TYR A 212 -8.08 -9.26 -5.72
N CYS A 213 -8.27 -9.61 -4.45
CA CYS A 213 -7.22 -9.70 -3.44
C CYS A 213 -7.40 -11.03 -2.72
N ILE A 214 -6.36 -11.87 -2.75
CA ILE A 214 -6.37 -13.19 -2.13
C ILE A 214 -5.44 -13.15 -0.93
N ARG A 215 -5.97 -13.47 0.25
CA ARG A 215 -5.15 -13.68 1.45
C ARG A 215 -4.23 -14.88 1.21
N VAL A 216 -2.94 -14.70 1.49
CA VAL A 216 -1.89 -15.73 1.38
C VAL A 216 -1.03 -15.80 2.63
#